data_AF-A0A7S0QMZ5-F1
#
_entry.id   AF-A0A7S0QMZ5-F1
#
_cell.length_a   1.000
_cell.length_b   1.000
_cell.length_c   1.000
_cell.angle_alpha   90.00
_cell.angle_beta   90.00
_cell.angle_gamma   90.00
#
_symmetry.space_group_name_H-M   'P 1'
#
loop_
_entity.id
_entity.type
_entity.pdbx_description
1 polymer ?
#
loop_
_entity_poly.entity_id
_entity_poly.type
_entity_poly.pdbx_seq_one_letter_code
_entity_poly.pdbx_strand_id
1 'polypeptide(L)'
;MAKALKRISCDMWNPFFLPRNHPFRRAVILCVNHRWWSTICNTLICTNCILMGFDDPLQNPPGFVLYVFGNLNTAFTFVFVVEMLARMIALNLYGHSKSYLSDSFNQLDVILIVSSLFDFIGAYIGLDAAPSYLTAFRVVRVLKLLRLITRVPALRQVILVILHSLPAMVNILIVLVVLTLSFCLVGNSLFGGKLRGVCFDMSTGLAAQQPCECQRYFTSRVTSTVGGFQCLDVAPRKIVPAPNFERIGHSAIISMSQIVSLDSWAVAMNIIMGTEGYVAEVFYFMMVIILPTYCSKLFVAQIIDSYQIVMGMDLTRRSQTLPVILRIYNPLLARAFLTLKQHAHELIEEKEQQMMARFNQADLPKLSAAVARMGWMRMSDQDTDGELHSMAG
;
A
#
# COMPACT_ATOMS: atom_id res chain seq x y z
N MET A 1 -15.11 -52.17 9.33
CA MET A 1 -13.81 -52.02 8.62
C MET A 1 -13.60 -50.64 8.00
N ALA A 2 -14.55 -50.04 7.28
CA ALA A 2 -14.37 -48.72 6.65
C ALA A 2 -14.01 -47.56 7.63
N LYS A 3 -14.59 -47.51 8.84
CA LYS A 3 -14.20 -46.53 9.88
C LYS A 3 -12.80 -46.77 10.46
N ALA A 4 -12.34 -48.01 10.50
CA ALA A 4 -11.00 -48.38 10.96
C ALA A 4 -9.96 -48.05 9.87
N LEU A 5 -10.25 -48.37 8.61
CA LEU A 5 -9.44 -47.99 7.45
C LEU A 5 -9.34 -46.47 7.27
N LYS A 6 -10.41 -45.71 7.53
CA LYS A 6 -10.38 -44.24 7.51
C LYS A 6 -9.56 -43.64 8.66
N ARG A 7 -9.53 -44.30 9.83
CA ARG A 7 -8.62 -43.94 10.94
C ARG A 7 -7.16 -44.24 10.60
N ILE A 8 -6.87 -45.43 10.06
CA ILE A 8 -5.52 -45.85 9.66
C ILE A 8 -4.99 -44.96 8.53
N SER A 9 -5.85 -44.58 7.57
CA SER A 9 -5.50 -43.65 6.48
C SER A 9 -5.20 -42.23 6.98
N CYS A 10 -5.82 -41.75 8.06
CA CYS A 10 -5.47 -40.47 8.68
C CYS A 10 -4.17 -40.52 9.49
N ASP A 11 -3.78 -41.69 10.01
CA ASP A 11 -2.55 -41.87 10.79
C ASP A 11 -1.30 -42.08 9.92
N MET A 12 -1.46 -42.45 8.65
CA MET A 12 -0.36 -42.82 7.74
C MET A 12 0.45 -41.64 7.17
N TRP A 13 -0.01 -40.40 7.35
CA TRP A 13 0.59 -39.19 6.75
C TRP A 13 1.37 -38.31 7.72
N ASN A 14 1.84 -38.89 8.84
CA ASN A 14 2.81 -38.24 9.70
C ASN A 14 4.22 -38.74 9.32
N PRO A 15 5.12 -37.93 8.73
CA PRO A 15 6.44 -38.42 8.31
C PRO A 15 7.32 -38.88 9.48
N PHE A 16 6.95 -38.53 10.71
CA PHE A 16 7.62 -38.97 11.92
C PHE A 16 7.14 -40.33 12.47
N PHE A 17 6.18 -41.03 11.83
CA PHE A 17 5.71 -42.37 12.23
C PHE A 17 5.35 -42.52 13.73
N LEU A 18 5.07 -41.42 14.44
CA LEU A 18 4.77 -41.46 15.88
C LEU A 18 3.28 -41.78 16.09
N PRO A 19 2.92 -42.98 16.58
CA PRO A 19 1.53 -43.32 16.87
C PRO A 19 0.98 -42.40 17.96
N ARG A 20 -0.34 -42.16 17.91
CA ARG A 20 -1.07 -41.23 18.79
C ARG A 20 -0.83 -41.46 20.30
N ASN A 21 -0.39 -42.66 20.69
CA ASN A 21 -0.17 -43.08 22.08
C ASN A 21 1.30 -42.99 22.55
N HIS A 22 2.24 -42.54 21.71
CA HIS A 22 3.65 -42.48 22.14
C HIS A 22 3.86 -41.43 23.24
N PRO A 23 4.53 -41.78 24.38
CA PRO A 23 4.66 -40.88 25.53
C PRO A 23 5.37 -39.57 25.20
N PHE A 24 6.37 -39.61 24.30
CA PHE A 24 7.07 -38.43 23.81
C PHE A 24 6.13 -37.42 23.14
N ARG A 25 5.23 -37.87 22.27
CA ARG A 25 4.28 -36.99 21.58
C ARG A 25 3.32 -36.34 22.59
N ARG A 26 2.88 -37.10 23.59
CA ARG A 26 2.01 -36.59 24.66
C ARG A 26 2.72 -35.53 25.51
N ALA A 27 3.99 -35.74 25.84
CA ALA A 27 4.81 -34.75 26.54
C ALA A 27 4.98 -33.47 25.71
N VAL A 28 5.29 -33.59 24.42
CA VAL A 28 5.43 -32.42 23.52
C VAL A 28 4.12 -31.64 23.40
N ILE A 29 2.97 -32.32 23.27
CA ILE A 29 1.66 -31.66 23.24
C ILE A 29 1.39 -30.91 24.56
N LEU A 30 1.77 -31.50 25.70
CA LEU A 30 1.64 -30.85 27.01
C LEU A 30 2.50 -29.59 27.11
N CYS A 31 3.75 -29.66 26.63
CA CYS A 31 4.67 -28.52 26.61
C CYS A 31 4.18 -27.39 25.70
N VAL A 32 3.75 -27.70 24.47
CA VAL A 32 3.28 -26.69 23.49
C VAL A 32 1.98 -26.03 23.94
N ASN A 33 1.07 -26.77 24.57
CA ASN A 33 -0.19 -26.23 25.09
C ASN A 33 -0.06 -25.51 26.44
N HIS A 34 1.14 -25.48 27.04
CA HIS A 34 1.36 -24.82 28.30
C HIS A 34 1.17 -23.31 28.16
N ARG A 35 0.44 -22.68 29.10
CA ARG A 35 0.08 -21.25 29.05
C ARG A 35 1.28 -20.31 28.90
N TRP A 36 2.43 -20.67 29.47
CA TRP A 36 3.65 -19.86 29.41
C TRP A 36 4.42 -20.01 28.11
N TRP A 37 4.19 -21.09 27.36
CA TRP A 37 4.91 -21.37 26.11
C TRP A 37 4.76 -20.22 25.11
N SER A 38 3.51 -19.77 24.90
CA SER A 38 3.20 -18.65 24.01
C SER A 38 3.88 -17.35 24.47
N THR A 39 3.82 -17.03 25.77
CA THR A 39 4.45 -15.83 26.33
C THR A 39 5.96 -15.85 26.15
N ILE A 40 6.62 -16.97 26.46
CA ILE A 40 8.08 -17.13 26.30
C ILE A 40 8.47 -16.93 24.84
N CYS A 41 7.83 -17.63 23.91
CA CYS A 41 8.13 -17.49 22.48
C CYS A 41 7.94 -16.05 22.00
N ASN A 42 6.88 -15.36 22.42
CA ASN A 42 6.64 -13.97 22.03
C ASN A 42 7.73 -13.03 22.60
N THR A 43 8.12 -13.21 23.87
CA THR A 43 9.21 -12.41 24.46
C THR A 43 10.55 -12.65 23.77
N LEU A 44 10.85 -13.88 23.38
CA LEU A 44 12.05 -14.22 22.62
C LEU A 44 12.06 -13.55 21.25
N ILE A 45 10.92 -13.52 20.54
CA ILE A 45 10.81 -12.82 19.26
C ILE A 45 11.05 -11.32 19.46
N CYS A 46 10.39 -10.68 20.43
CA CYS A 46 10.58 -9.26 20.71
C CYS A 46 12.04 -8.93 21.05
N THR A 47 12.66 -9.74 21.90
CA THR A 47 14.08 -9.58 22.27
C THR A 47 14.98 -9.71 21.04
N ASN A 48 14.72 -10.69 20.17
CA ASN A 48 15.45 -10.87 18.93
C ASN A 48 15.31 -9.67 17.97
N CYS A 49 14.12 -9.08 17.88
CA CYS A 49 13.87 -7.88 17.07
C CYS A 49 14.65 -6.67 17.60
N ILE A 50 14.68 -6.48 18.92
CA ILE A 50 15.42 -5.39 19.57
C ILE A 50 16.92 -5.53 19.28
N LEU A 51 17.47 -6.74 19.40
CA LEU A 51 18.88 -6.99 19.12
C LEU A 51 19.25 -6.71 17.65
N MET A 52 18.36 -7.00 16.69
CA MET A 52 18.58 -6.63 15.29
C MET A 52 18.58 -5.12 15.07
N GLY A 53 17.83 -4.36 15.88
CA GLY A 53 17.81 -2.90 15.80
C GLY A 53 19.12 -2.23 16.25
N PHE A 54 19.93 -2.93 17.06
CA PHE A 54 21.25 -2.46 17.48
C PHE A 54 22.39 -2.89 16.55
N ASP A 55 22.07 -3.56 15.43
CA ASP A 55 23.07 -3.97 14.45
C ASP A 55 23.60 -2.76 13.67
N ASP A 56 24.91 -2.55 13.67
CA ASP A 56 25.57 -1.44 12.95
C ASP A 56 26.30 -1.99 11.71
N PRO A 57 25.83 -1.72 10.49
CA PRO A 57 26.44 -2.25 9.27
C PRO A 57 27.78 -1.60 8.93
N LEU A 58 28.14 -0.46 9.53
CA LEU A 58 29.36 0.29 9.22
C LEU A 58 30.57 -0.18 10.03
N GLN A 59 30.35 -0.87 11.15
CA GLN A 59 31.40 -1.27 12.07
C GLN A 59 32.04 -2.61 11.65
N ASN A 60 33.12 -2.53 10.85
CA ASN A 60 33.96 -3.67 10.47
C ASN A 60 35.42 -3.41 10.89
N PRO A 61 36.03 -4.22 11.79
CA PRO A 61 35.51 -5.44 12.44
C PRO A 61 34.44 -5.16 13.51
N PRO A 62 33.54 -6.12 13.78
CA PRO A 62 32.52 -5.97 14.82
C PRO A 62 33.17 -5.89 16.20
N GLY A 63 32.73 -4.93 17.03
CA GLY A 63 33.12 -4.88 18.43
C GLY A 63 32.64 -6.11 19.22
N PHE A 64 33.17 -6.32 20.43
CA PHE A 64 32.78 -7.44 21.30
C PHE A 64 31.26 -7.54 21.51
N VAL A 65 30.59 -6.41 21.70
CA VAL A 65 29.13 -6.33 21.89
C VAL A 65 28.37 -6.84 20.66
N LEU A 66 28.79 -6.42 19.46
CA LEU A 66 28.15 -6.81 18.21
C LEU A 66 28.37 -8.31 17.90
N TYR A 67 29.55 -8.84 18.24
CA TYR A 67 29.84 -10.27 18.18
C TYR A 67 28.91 -11.09 19.10
N VAL A 68 28.70 -10.63 20.35
CA VAL A 68 27.77 -11.26 21.29
C VAL A 68 26.34 -11.23 20.75
N PHE A 69 25.90 -10.10 20.18
CA PHE A 69 24.55 -9.98 19.58
C PHE A 69 24.34 -10.92 18.39
N GLY A 70 25.34 -11.08 17.52
CA GLY A 70 25.30 -12.05 16.42
C GLY A 70 25.13 -13.50 16.91
N ASN A 71 25.88 -13.88 17.94
CA ASN A 71 25.77 -15.21 18.55
C ASN A 71 24.41 -15.43 19.23
N LEU A 72 23.88 -14.43 19.93
CA LEU A 72 22.54 -14.50 20.54
C LEU A 72 21.44 -14.63 19.48
N ASN A 73 21.51 -13.88 18.38
CA ASN A 73 20.57 -13.97 17.27
C ASN A 73 20.57 -15.38 16.63
N THR A 74 21.75 -15.98 16.53
CA THR A 74 21.93 -17.36 16.07
C THR A 74 21.30 -18.35 17.05
N ALA A 75 21.57 -18.20 18.36
CA ALA A 75 20.96 -19.03 19.41
C ALA A 75 19.41 -18.95 19.40
N PHE A 76 18.83 -17.76 19.26
CA PHE A 76 17.38 -17.60 19.13
C PHE A 76 16.83 -18.33 17.90
N THR A 77 17.55 -18.30 16.79
CA THR A 77 17.16 -19.03 15.57
C THR A 77 17.05 -20.53 15.84
N PHE A 78 18.01 -21.13 16.56
CA PHE A 78 17.95 -22.53 16.96
C PHE A 78 16.79 -22.83 17.90
N VAL A 79 16.50 -21.96 18.87
CA VAL A 79 15.33 -22.12 19.76
C VAL A 79 14.03 -22.16 18.94
N PHE A 80 13.89 -21.28 17.93
CA PHE A 80 12.70 -21.29 17.06
C PHE A 80 12.61 -22.52 16.16
N VAL A 81 13.74 -23.09 15.73
CA VAL A 81 13.76 -24.37 15.01
C VAL A 81 13.22 -25.49 15.90
N VAL A 82 13.70 -25.59 17.14
CA VAL A 82 13.22 -26.57 18.12
C VAL A 82 11.72 -26.36 18.39
N GLU A 83 11.29 -25.11 18.54
CA GLU A 83 9.89 -24.75 18.73
C GLU A 83 9.01 -25.22 17.56
N MET A 84 9.45 -24.97 16.32
CA MET A 84 8.74 -25.38 15.10
C MET A 84 8.63 -26.90 15.01
N LEU A 85 9.72 -27.62 15.29
CA LEU A 85 9.72 -29.09 15.31
C LEU A 85 8.77 -29.62 16.39
N ALA A 86 8.75 -29.01 17.58
CA ALA A 86 7.82 -29.37 18.64
C ALA A 86 6.35 -29.18 18.21
N ARG A 87 6.02 -28.06 17.55
CA ARG A 87 4.68 -27.82 16.99
C ARG A 87 4.31 -28.82 15.90
N MET A 88 5.27 -29.15 15.03
CA MET A 88 5.12 -30.12 13.95
C MET A 88 4.91 -31.56 14.46
N ILE A 89 5.46 -31.91 15.62
CA ILE A 89 5.24 -33.21 16.27
C ILE A 89 3.90 -33.21 17.02
N ALA A 90 3.53 -32.09 17.64
CA ALA A 90 2.25 -31.95 18.34
C ALA A 90 1.06 -32.03 17.35
N LEU A 91 1.14 -31.26 16.26
CA LEU A 91 0.14 -31.14 15.20
C LEU A 91 0.57 -31.98 14.00
N ASN A 92 -0.21 -33.00 13.61
CA ASN A 92 0.13 -33.85 12.44
C ASN A 92 0.49 -32.98 11.20
N LEU A 93 1.51 -33.41 10.43
CA LEU A 93 2.06 -32.63 9.31
C LEU A 93 1.11 -32.52 8.11
N TYR A 94 0.38 -33.59 7.80
CA TYR A 94 -0.59 -33.67 6.70
C TYR A 94 -1.84 -34.47 7.10
N GLY A 95 -2.94 -34.32 6.35
CA GLY A 95 -4.08 -35.26 6.37
C GLY A 95 -5.31 -34.89 7.22
N HIS A 96 -5.28 -33.80 7.99
CA HIS A 96 -6.43 -33.30 8.75
C HIS A 96 -6.66 -31.80 8.51
N SER A 97 -7.93 -31.35 8.53
CA SER A 97 -8.31 -29.92 8.39
C SER A 97 -7.69 -28.98 9.46
N LYS A 98 -7.05 -29.52 10.51
CA LYS A 98 -6.32 -28.76 11.54
C LYS A 98 -4.83 -29.14 11.60
N SER A 99 -4.29 -29.60 10.47
CA SER A 99 -2.88 -29.97 10.34
C SER A 99 -1.99 -28.72 10.34
N TYR A 100 -0.73 -28.86 10.79
CA TYR A 100 0.19 -27.73 10.95
C TYR A 100 0.36 -26.92 9.65
N LEU A 101 0.55 -27.61 8.53
CA LEU A 101 0.74 -27.01 7.21
C LEU A 101 -0.57 -26.59 6.53
N SER A 102 -1.74 -26.84 7.14
CA SER A 102 -3.01 -26.34 6.60
C SER A 102 -3.25 -24.87 6.93
N ASP A 103 -2.58 -24.32 7.95
CA ASP A 103 -2.66 -22.90 8.32
C ASP A 103 -1.58 -22.10 7.57
N SER A 104 -2.01 -21.15 6.73
CA SER A 104 -1.12 -20.28 5.95
C SER A 104 -0.10 -19.54 6.82
N PHE A 105 -0.46 -19.16 8.05
CA PHE A 105 0.47 -18.47 8.95
C PHE A 105 1.58 -19.39 9.48
N ASN A 106 1.28 -20.68 9.66
CA ASN A 106 2.30 -21.66 10.05
C ASN A 106 3.20 -22.03 8.87
N GLN A 107 2.67 -22.04 7.63
CA GLN A 107 3.49 -22.18 6.42
C GLN A 107 4.49 -21.02 6.31
N LEU A 108 4.05 -19.78 6.56
CA LEU A 108 4.93 -18.60 6.60
C LEU A 108 6.02 -18.74 7.68
N ASP A 109 5.69 -19.20 8.88
CA ASP A 109 6.68 -19.42 9.96
C ASP A 109 7.76 -20.44 9.55
N VAL A 110 7.38 -21.51 8.84
CA VAL A 110 8.33 -22.51 8.29
C VAL A 110 9.27 -21.86 7.26
N ILE A 111 8.73 -21.10 6.32
CA ILE A 111 9.53 -20.40 5.30
C ILE A 111 10.54 -19.46 5.97
N LEU A 112 10.12 -18.72 6.99
CA LEU A 112 10.97 -17.80 7.73
C LEU A 112 12.06 -18.52 8.56
N ILE A 113 11.82 -19.74 9.04
CA ILE A 113 12.82 -20.52 9.77
C ILE A 113 13.82 -21.14 8.81
N VAL A 114 13.36 -21.71 7.70
CA VAL A 114 14.21 -22.28 6.65
C VAL A 114 15.12 -21.20 6.06
N SER A 115 14.59 -20.01 5.77
CA SER A 115 15.38 -18.90 5.25
C SER A 115 16.49 -18.44 6.22
N SER A 116 16.23 -18.55 7.53
CA SER A 116 17.22 -18.25 8.57
C SER A 116 18.31 -19.32 8.72
N LEU A 117 17.98 -20.57 8.42
CA LEU A 117 18.96 -21.66 8.39
C LEU A 117 19.89 -21.54 7.17
N PHE A 118 19.33 -21.19 6.01
CA PHE A 118 20.14 -20.92 4.80
C PHE A 118 21.16 -19.82 5.03
N ASP A 119 20.74 -18.77 5.72
CA ASP A 119 21.61 -17.66 6.09
C ASP A 119 22.74 -18.07 7.05
N PHE A 120 22.45 -18.88 8.07
CA PHE A 120 23.47 -19.44 8.96
C PHE A 120 24.47 -20.35 8.22
N ILE A 121 23.97 -21.22 7.35
CA ILE A 121 24.81 -22.12 6.53
C ILE A 121 25.67 -21.31 5.55
N GLY A 122 25.11 -20.25 4.97
CA GLY A 122 25.82 -19.31 4.09
C GLY A 122 27.03 -18.69 4.78
N ALA A 123 26.82 -18.15 5.99
CA ALA A 123 27.90 -17.58 6.80
C ALA A 123 28.98 -18.62 7.14
N TYR A 124 28.59 -19.86 7.47
CA TYR A 124 29.53 -20.93 7.83
C TYR A 124 30.42 -21.40 6.66
N ILE A 125 29.87 -21.46 5.44
CA ILE A 125 30.59 -21.91 4.24
C ILE A 125 31.45 -20.77 3.64
N GLY A 126 31.44 -19.57 4.23
CA GLY A 126 32.21 -18.43 3.73
C GLY A 126 31.65 -17.85 2.43
N LEU A 127 30.34 -18.02 2.20
CA LEU A 127 29.63 -17.43 1.06
C LEU A 127 29.56 -15.89 1.12
N ASP A 128 30.01 -15.27 2.21
CA ASP A 128 30.09 -13.81 2.36
C ASP A 128 31.03 -13.13 1.35
N ALA A 129 31.93 -13.87 0.70
CA ALA A 129 32.80 -13.37 -0.38
C ALA A 129 32.21 -13.54 -1.80
N ALA A 130 31.04 -14.16 -1.94
CA ALA A 130 30.41 -14.44 -3.21
C ALA A 130 29.39 -13.33 -3.60
N PRO A 131 29.02 -13.21 -4.88
CA PRO A 131 28.57 -11.94 -5.47
C PRO A 131 27.18 -11.49 -5.02
N SER A 132 26.78 -10.29 -5.48
CA SER A 132 25.69 -9.41 -4.99
C SER A 132 24.35 -10.06 -4.62
N TYR A 133 24.03 -11.22 -5.17
CA TYR A 133 22.83 -11.98 -4.81
C TYR A 133 22.87 -12.56 -3.38
N LEU A 134 24.06 -12.76 -2.80
CA LEU A 134 24.18 -13.24 -1.41
C LEU A 134 23.95 -12.14 -0.38
N THR A 135 24.09 -10.87 -0.76
CA THR A 135 23.65 -9.72 0.05
C THR A 135 22.14 -9.75 0.31
N ALA A 136 21.36 -10.41 -0.56
CA ALA A 136 19.91 -10.58 -0.35
C ALA A 136 19.60 -11.43 0.90
N PHE A 137 20.47 -12.38 1.28
CA PHE A 137 20.29 -13.16 2.51
C PHE A 137 20.36 -12.29 3.77
N ARG A 138 21.10 -11.18 3.73
CA ARG A 138 21.12 -10.19 4.81
C ARG A 138 19.75 -9.53 5.00
N VAL A 139 19.04 -9.23 3.90
CA VAL A 139 17.68 -8.67 3.94
C VAL A 139 16.67 -9.70 4.44
N VAL A 140 16.86 -10.97 4.09
CA VAL A 140 16.03 -12.09 4.57
C VAL A 140 16.06 -12.22 6.10
N ARG A 141 17.17 -11.85 6.77
CA ARG A 141 17.25 -11.80 8.24
C ARG A 141 16.20 -10.87 8.84
N VAL A 142 15.90 -9.73 8.18
CA VAL A 142 14.88 -8.76 8.62
C VAL A 142 13.47 -9.35 8.53
N LEU A 143 13.23 -10.31 7.64
CA LEU A 143 11.93 -11.00 7.56
C LEU A 143 11.60 -11.78 8.84
N LYS A 144 12.58 -12.06 9.72
CA LYS A 144 12.32 -12.63 11.05
C LYS A 144 11.39 -11.73 11.88
N LEU A 145 11.36 -10.42 11.64
CA LEU A 145 10.40 -9.49 12.26
C LEU A 145 8.94 -9.85 11.91
N LEU A 146 8.70 -10.44 10.73
CA LEU A 146 7.36 -10.90 10.33
C LEU A 146 6.85 -12.06 11.18
N ARG A 147 7.71 -12.75 11.95
CA ARG A 147 7.25 -13.78 12.90
C ARG A 147 6.37 -13.18 13.98
N LEU A 148 6.55 -11.92 14.36
CA LEU A 148 5.68 -11.27 15.34
C LEU A 148 4.22 -11.25 14.85
N ILE A 149 4.04 -10.95 13.56
CA ILE A 149 2.73 -10.97 12.89
C ILE A 149 2.14 -12.38 12.92
N THR A 150 2.94 -13.40 12.61
CA THR A 150 2.45 -14.79 12.64
C THR A 150 2.19 -15.28 14.06
N ARG A 151 2.70 -14.65 15.13
CA ARG A 151 2.40 -15.10 16.51
C ARG A 151 1.29 -14.32 17.19
N VAL A 152 1.12 -13.03 16.88
CA VAL A 152 0.13 -12.18 17.54
C VAL A 152 -1.22 -12.26 16.80
N PRO A 153 -2.28 -12.82 17.41
CA PRO A 153 -3.56 -13.02 16.73
C PRO A 153 -4.21 -11.70 16.29
N ALA A 154 -4.03 -10.62 17.04
CA ALA A 154 -4.49 -9.28 16.66
C ALA A 154 -3.84 -8.82 15.34
N LEU A 155 -2.54 -9.04 15.15
CA LEU A 155 -1.84 -8.69 13.91
C LEU A 155 -2.28 -9.59 12.74
N ARG A 156 -2.49 -10.89 12.99
CA ARG A 156 -3.04 -11.80 11.98
C ARG A 156 -4.38 -11.31 11.45
N GLN A 157 -5.29 -10.90 12.34
CA GLN A 157 -6.61 -10.39 11.95
C GLN A 157 -6.50 -9.14 11.09
N VAL A 158 -5.65 -8.17 11.48
CA VAL A 158 -5.43 -6.94 10.70
C VAL A 158 -4.94 -7.28 9.29
N ILE A 159 -3.96 -8.16 9.15
CA ILE A 159 -3.43 -8.52 7.82
C ILE A 159 -4.44 -9.28 6.99
N LEU A 160 -5.22 -10.19 7.58
CA LEU A 160 -6.28 -10.88 6.84
C LEU A 160 -7.30 -9.90 6.27
N VAL A 161 -7.67 -8.87 7.04
CA VAL A 161 -8.58 -7.81 6.57
C VAL A 161 -7.96 -7.05 5.40
N ILE A 162 -6.67 -6.67 5.52
CA ILE A 162 -5.95 -6.00 4.43
C ILE A 162 -5.93 -6.89 3.19
N LEU A 163 -5.49 -8.15 3.31
CA LEU A 163 -5.42 -9.12 2.22
C LEU A 163 -6.79 -9.39 1.58
N HIS A 164 -7.87 -9.36 2.36
CA HIS A 164 -9.23 -9.52 1.85
C HIS A 164 -9.69 -8.32 1.03
N SER A 165 -9.24 -7.10 1.37
CA SER A 165 -9.53 -5.88 0.60
C SER A 165 -8.65 -5.71 -0.64
N LEU A 166 -7.47 -6.37 -0.68
CA LEU A 166 -6.51 -6.22 -1.80
C LEU A 166 -7.09 -6.51 -3.19
N PRO A 167 -7.90 -7.57 -3.44
CA PRO A 167 -8.38 -7.85 -4.79
C PRO A 167 -9.20 -6.70 -5.39
N ALA A 168 -9.99 -6.01 -4.57
CA ALA A 168 -10.74 -4.85 -5.03
C ALA A 168 -9.82 -3.64 -5.27
N MET A 169 -8.80 -3.45 -4.43
CA MET A 169 -7.77 -2.42 -4.62
C MET A 169 -6.96 -2.60 -5.90
N VAL A 170 -6.66 -3.85 -6.28
CA VAL A 170 -5.90 -4.16 -7.50
C VAL A 170 -6.60 -3.62 -8.74
N ASN A 171 -7.94 -3.66 -8.82
CA ASN A 171 -8.68 -3.12 -9.96
C ASN A 171 -8.49 -1.61 -10.11
N ILE A 172 -8.53 -0.87 -9.01
CA ILE A 172 -8.30 0.58 -8.99
C ILE A 172 -6.83 0.88 -9.33
N LEU A 173 -5.91 0.09 -8.81
CA LEU A 173 -4.49 0.20 -9.09
C LEU A 173 -4.18 -0.02 -10.58
N ILE A 174 -4.84 -0.97 -11.24
CA ILE A 174 -4.69 -1.19 -12.68
C ILE A 174 -5.11 0.06 -13.45
N VAL A 175 -6.24 0.67 -13.11
CA VAL A 175 -6.69 1.93 -13.74
C VAL A 175 -5.65 3.04 -13.51
N LEU A 176 -5.13 3.17 -12.28
CA LEU A 176 -4.09 4.15 -11.96
C LEU A 176 -2.82 3.93 -12.80
N VAL A 177 -2.37 2.69 -12.95
CA VAL A 177 -1.18 2.35 -13.77
C VAL A 177 -1.42 2.69 -15.23
N VAL A 178 -2.59 2.34 -15.79
CA VAL A 178 -2.93 2.66 -17.18
C VAL A 178 -2.97 4.17 -17.41
N LEU A 179 -3.61 4.94 -16.52
CA LEU A 179 -3.64 6.40 -16.62
C LEU A 179 -2.24 7.01 -16.51
N THR A 180 -1.43 6.53 -15.57
CA THR A 180 -0.04 6.97 -15.39
C THR A 180 0.80 6.69 -16.63
N LEU A 181 0.64 5.52 -17.26
CA LEU A 181 1.32 5.17 -18.51
C LEU A 181 0.90 6.06 -19.67
N SER A 182 -0.39 6.38 -19.80
CA SER A 182 -0.87 7.33 -20.81
C SER A 182 -0.21 8.70 -20.66
N PHE A 183 -0.11 9.21 -19.42
CA PHE A 183 0.61 10.46 -19.16
C PHE A 183 2.12 10.34 -19.39
N CYS A 184 2.74 9.19 -19.13
CA CYS A 184 4.16 8.95 -19.49
C CYS A 184 4.39 9.12 -21.00
N LEU A 185 3.48 8.63 -21.84
CA LEU A 185 3.58 8.75 -23.31
C LEU A 185 3.47 10.21 -23.77
N VAL A 186 2.52 10.94 -23.18
CA VAL A 186 2.35 12.39 -23.42
C VAL A 186 3.60 13.15 -22.96
N GLY A 187 4.08 12.90 -21.74
CA GLY A 187 5.28 13.53 -21.20
C GLY A 187 6.55 13.23 -21.99
N ASN A 188 6.72 11.99 -22.49
CA ASN A 188 7.82 11.64 -23.40
C ASN A 188 7.73 12.41 -24.72
N SER A 189 6.53 12.55 -25.28
CA SER A 189 6.32 13.28 -26.55
C SER A 189 6.57 14.79 -26.39
N LEU A 190 6.20 15.36 -25.23
CA LEU A 190 6.34 16.79 -24.96
C LEU A 190 7.75 17.18 -24.49
N PHE A 191 8.36 16.37 -23.61
CA PHE A 191 9.57 16.72 -22.86
C PHE A 191 10.76 15.82 -23.16
N GLY A 192 10.60 14.81 -24.03
CA GLY A 192 11.65 13.86 -24.40
C GLY A 192 12.92 14.56 -24.91
N GLY A 193 14.03 14.36 -24.20
CA GLY A 193 15.34 14.94 -24.55
C GLY A 193 15.46 16.46 -24.36
N LYS A 194 14.42 17.13 -23.84
CA LYS A 194 14.43 18.59 -23.58
C LYS A 194 14.95 18.94 -22.19
N LEU A 195 14.88 18.00 -21.25
CA LEU A 195 15.30 18.17 -19.85
C LEU A 195 16.81 17.92 -19.60
N ARG A 196 17.64 17.95 -20.65
CA ARG A 196 19.09 17.62 -20.60
C ARG A 196 19.99 18.81 -20.26
N GLY A 197 19.47 20.03 -20.28
CA GLY A 197 20.26 21.24 -20.02
C GLY A 197 20.80 21.30 -18.60
N VAL A 198 22.10 21.58 -18.45
CA VAL A 198 22.77 21.90 -17.19
C VAL A 198 23.64 23.13 -17.44
N CYS A 199 23.69 24.07 -16.49
CA CYS A 199 24.62 25.19 -16.59
C CYS A 199 25.95 24.86 -15.92
N PHE A 200 27.01 25.29 -16.57
CA PHE A 200 28.37 25.27 -16.08
C PHE A 200 28.86 26.69 -15.91
N ASP A 201 29.52 26.96 -14.79
CA ASP A 201 30.24 28.21 -14.62
C ASP A 201 31.47 28.20 -15.53
N MET A 202 31.62 29.23 -16.37
CA MET A 202 32.75 29.35 -17.29
C MET A 202 34.08 29.59 -16.57
N SER A 203 34.05 30.09 -15.34
CA SER A 203 35.26 30.39 -14.56
C SER A 203 35.81 29.18 -13.80
N THR A 204 34.93 28.34 -13.24
CA THR A 204 35.31 27.18 -12.42
C THR A 204 35.15 25.85 -13.16
N GLY A 205 34.40 25.80 -14.26
CA GLY A 205 34.05 24.57 -14.97
C GLY A 205 33.13 23.64 -14.18
N LEU A 206 32.61 24.09 -13.03
CA LEU A 206 31.72 23.32 -12.17
C LEU A 206 30.25 23.52 -12.59
N ALA A 207 29.45 22.48 -12.43
CA ALA A 207 28.01 22.56 -12.66
C ALA A 207 27.36 23.43 -11.58
N ALA A 208 26.46 24.33 -11.98
CA ALA A 208 25.70 25.15 -11.05
C ALA A 208 24.83 24.25 -10.17
N GLN A 209 24.92 24.46 -8.85
CA GLN A 209 24.17 23.68 -7.85
C GLN A 209 22.71 24.14 -7.71
N GLN A 210 22.40 25.34 -8.22
CA GLN A 210 21.06 25.90 -8.30
C GLN A 210 20.45 25.65 -9.69
N PRO A 211 19.12 25.50 -9.79
CA PRO A 211 18.44 25.35 -11.07
C PRO A 211 18.57 26.65 -11.86
N CYS A 212 19.51 26.69 -12.79
CA CYS A 212 19.56 27.73 -13.79
C CYS A 212 18.54 27.42 -14.90
N GLU A 213 17.85 28.44 -15.38
CA GLU A 213 16.88 28.32 -16.47
C GLU A 213 17.62 28.19 -17.81
N CYS A 214 18.02 26.96 -18.17
CA CYS A 214 18.47 26.62 -19.52
C CYS A 214 17.26 26.65 -20.48
N GLN A 215 16.83 27.85 -20.87
CA GLN A 215 15.71 28.01 -21.78
C GLN A 215 16.14 27.64 -23.20
N ARG A 216 15.64 26.51 -23.73
CA ARG A 216 15.80 26.16 -25.14
C ARG A 216 14.78 26.95 -25.97
N TYR A 217 15.06 28.23 -26.23
CA TYR A 217 14.36 28.90 -27.32
C TYR A 217 14.77 28.24 -28.64
N PHE A 218 13.78 27.73 -29.36
CA PHE A 218 13.93 27.14 -30.68
C PHE A 218 14.70 28.12 -31.58
N THR A 219 15.71 27.59 -32.26
CA THR A 219 16.59 28.28 -33.21
C THR A 219 17.67 29.15 -32.57
N SER A 220 18.89 28.95 -33.03
CA SER A 220 20.15 29.59 -32.62
C SER A 220 20.76 29.09 -31.32
N ARG A 221 22.04 28.76 -31.47
CA ARG A 221 23.02 28.26 -30.50
C ARG A 221 23.37 29.37 -29.51
N VAL A 222 22.37 29.98 -28.87
CA VAL A 222 22.58 31.11 -27.95
C VAL A 222 22.70 30.54 -26.55
N THR A 223 23.95 30.37 -26.15
CA THR A 223 24.39 30.39 -24.75
C THR A 223 23.76 31.61 -24.07
N SER A 224 22.73 31.41 -23.27
CA SER A 224 22.28 32.40 -22.29
C SER A 224 23.42 32.60 -21.29
N THR A 225 24.36 33.49 -21.60
CA THR A 225 25.42 33.95 -20.69
C THR A 225 24.83 35.01 -19.77
N VAL A 226 23.90 34.61 -18.91
CA VAL A 226 23.51 35.46 -17.78
C VAL A 226 24.49 35.12 -16.65
N GLY A 227 25.43 36.02 -16.38
CA GLY A 227 26.31 35.94 -15.21
C GLY A 227 27.48 34.94 -15.28
N GLY A 228 28.05 34.67 -16.46
CA GLY A 228 29.24 33.82 -16.57
C GLY A 228 28.95 32.31 -16.66
N PHE A 229 27.69 31.91 -16.78
CA PHE A 229 27.29 30.51 -16.95
C PHE A 229 27.04 30.15 -18.43
N GLN A 230 27.41 28.92 -18.82
CA GLN A 230 27.15 28.33 -20.14
C GLN A 230 26.23 27.12 -19.99
N CYS A 231 25.16 27.06 -20.78
CA CYS A 231 24.29 25.90 -20.83
C CYS A 231 24.86 24.82 -21.76
N LEU A 232 24.97 23.58 -21.26
CA LEU A 232 25.41 22.41 -22.02
C LEU A 232 24.36 21.29 -21.92
N ASP A 233 24.14 20.60 -23.03
CA ASP A 233 23.30 19.40 -23.04
C ASP A 233 24.10 18.19 -22.55
N VAL A 234 23.72 17.64 -21.40
CA VAL A 234 24.38 16.47 -20.82
C VAL A 234 23.42 15.29 -20.82
N ALA A 235 23.75 14.24 -21.59
CA ALA A 235 23.05 12.97 -21.59
C ALA A 235 23.92 11.89 -20.94
N PRO A 236 23.40 11.10 -19.97
CA PRO A 236 22.14 11.22 -19.24
C PRO A 236 22.24 12.14 -18.02
N ARG A 237 21.15 12.85 -17.66
CA ARG A 237 21.05 13.60 -16.40
C ARG A 237 21.06 12.58 -15.23
N LYS A 238 22.19 12.47 -14.53
CA LYS A 238 22.36 11.60 -13.34
C LYS A 238 22.03 12.30 -12.01
N ILE A 239 21.78 13.60 -12.03
CA ILE A 239 21.55 14.39 -10.82
C ILE A 239 20.08 14.24 -10.40
N VAL A 240 19.85 13.56 -9.28
CA VAL A 240 18.55 13.36 -8.61
C VAL A 240 18.22 14.63 -7.79
N PRO A 241 16.97 15.13 -7.73
CA PRO A 241 15.71 14.58 -8.25
C PRO A 241 15.18 15.41 -9.42
N ALA A 242 15.69 15.16 -10.63
CA ALA A 242 15.17 15.82 -11.83
C ALA A 242 14.20 14.88 -12.58
N PRO A 243 13.05 15.37 -13.06
CA PRO A 243 12.17 14.58 -13.90
C PRO A 243 12.87 14.20 -15.21
N ASN A 244 12.69 12.96 -15.67
CA ASN A 244 13.30 12.45 -16.89
C ASN A 244 12.32 11.61 -17.71
N PHE A 245 11.90 12.15 -18.86
CA PHE A 245 10.91 11.53 -19.75
C PHE A 245 11.50 10.83 -20.98
N GLU A 246 12.78 10.49 -21.02
CA GLU A 246 13.40 9.88 -22.21
C GLU A 246 13.09 8.40 -22.41
N ARG A 247 13.02 7.62 -21.32
CA ARG A 247 12.75 6.19 -21.38
C ARG A 247 11.46 5.88 -20.64
N ILE A 248 10.41 5.56 -21.42
CA ILE A 248 9.06 5.28 -20.89
C ILE A 248 9.09 4.20 -19.81
N GLY A 249 9.78 3.08 -20.05
CA GLY A 249 9.75 1.90 -19.17
C GLY A 249 10.53 2.03 -17.85
N HIS A 250 11.30 3.09 -17.61
CA HIS A 250 12.05 3.25 -16.36
C HIS A 250 12.06 4.70 -15.86
N SER A 251 12.68 5.63 -16.58
CA SER A 251 12.87 7.00 -16.08
C SER A 251 11.55 7.78 -16.05
N ALA A 252 10.73 7.65 -17.10
CA ALA A 252 9.48 8.38 -17.20
C ALA A 252 8.46 7.88 -16.18
N ILE A 253 8.32 6.56 -16.02
CA ILE A 253 7.37 5.99 -15.06
C ILE A 253 7.74 6.30 -13.62
N ILE A 254 9.04 6.32 -13.26
CA ILE A 254 9.49 6.75 -11.93
C ILE A 254 9.19 8.24 -11.73
N SER A 255 9.52 9.08 -12.71
CA SER A 255 9.23 10.52 -12.64
C SER A 255 7.74 10.80 -12.50
N MET A 256 6.89 10.09 -13.27
CA MET A 256 5.44 10.22 -13.14
C MET A 256 4.92 9.69 -11.82
N SER A 257 5.47 8.58 -11.31
CA SER A 257 5.06 8.02 -10.02
C SER A 257 5.36 8.97 -8.86
N GLN A 258 6.49 9.68 -8.90
CA GLN A 258 6.82 10.72 -7.92
C GLN A 258 5.80 11.87 -7.97
N ILE A 259 5.51 12.38 -9.16
CA ILE A 259 4.57 13.50 -9.34
C ILE A 259 3.13 13.11 -8.94
N VAL A 260 2.65 11.91 -9.32
CA VAL A 260 1.31 11.41 -8.93
C VAL A 260 1.21 11.17 -7.42
N SER A 261 2.30 10.77 -6.78
CA SER A 261 2.37 10.62 -5.32
C SER A 261 2.42 11.97 -4.59
N LEU A 262 2.44 13.09 -5.32
CA LEU A 262 2.67 14.43 -4.79
C LEU A 262 3.99 14.55 -4.01
N ASP A 263 4.98 13.71 -4.33
CA ASP A 263 6.32 13.81 -3.79
C ASP A 263 7.19 14.62 -4.75
N SER A 264 7.77 15.71 -4.23
CA SER A 264 8.68 16.59 -4.99
C SER A 264 8.10 17.11 -6.32
N TRP A 265 6.77 17.11 -6.47
CA TRP A 265 6.07 17.48 -7.70
C TRP A 265 6.30 18.95 -8.09
N ALA A 266 6.41 19.85 -7.10
CA ALA A 266 6.66 21.26 -7.34
C ALA A 266 8.07 21.51 -7.91
N VAL A 267 9.07 20.74 -7.46
CA VAL A 267 10.44 20.82 -8.02
C VAL A 267 10.43 20.34 -9.48
N ALA A 268 9.75 19.24 -9.75
CA ALA A 268 9.58 18.74 -11.11
C ALA A 268 8.84 19.75 -12.01
N MET A 269 7.76 20.36 -11.51
CA MET A 269 6.99 21.40 -12.20
C MET A 269 7.88 22.60 -12.55
N ASN A 270 8.60 23.16 -11.58
CA ASN A 270 9.46 24.32 -11.79
C ASN A 270 10.54 24.07 -12.83
N ILE A 271 11.15 22.88 -12.83
CA ILE A 271 12.17 22.51 -13.81
C ILE A 271 11.59 22.48 -15.23
N ILE A 272 10.39 21.92 -15.42
CA ILE A 272 9.80 21.79 -16.76
C ILE A 272 9.21 23.12 -17.23
N MET A 273 8.62 23.91 -16.33
CA MET A 273 8.18 25.28 -16.61
C MET A 273 9.34 26.15 -17.09
N GLY A 274 10.51 26.05 -16.45
CA GLY A 274 11.73 26.73 -16.90
C GLY A 274 12.22 26.31 -18.29
N THR A 275 11.74 25.18 -18.83
CA THR A 275 12.10 24.69 -20.17
C THR A 275 11.05 24.97 -21.25
N GLU A 276 9.77 24.70 -20.98
CA GLU A 276 8.68 24.70 -21.98
C GLU A 276 7.56 25.70 -21.67
N GLY A 277 7.64 26.46 -20.56
CA GLY A 277 6.66 27.48 -20.19
C GLY A 277 5.25 26.93 -19.99
N TYR A 278 4.26 27.57 -20.62
CA TYR A 278 2.82 27.31 -20.40
C TYR A 278 2.36 25.89 -20.74
N VAL A 279 3.02 25.19 -21.67
CA VAL A 279 2.68 23.80 -22.02
C VAL A 279 2.91 22.87 -20.82
N ALA A 280 3.95 23.17 -20.03
CA ALA A 280 4.23 22.46 -18.79
C ALA A 280 3.14 22.72 -17.74
N GLU A 281 2.68 23.97 -17.59
CA GLU A 281 1.64 24.33 -16.62
C GLU A 281 0.36 23.53 -16.85
N VAL A 282 -0.12 23.45 -18.10
CA VAL A 282 -1.34 22.70 -18.44
C VAL A 282 -1.16 21.20 -18.17
N PHE A 283 0.00 20.65 -18.55
CA PHE A 283 0.33 19.25 -18.30
C PHE A 283 0.31 18.93 -16.79
N TYR A 284 0.96 19.75 -15.97
CA TYR A 284 1.00 19.56 -14.52
C TYR A 284 -0.33 19.85 -13.84
N PHE A 285 -1.12 20.83 -14.30
CA PHE A 285 -2.45 21.09 -13.75
C PHE A 285 -3.36 19.86 -13.89
N MET A 286 -3.42 19.29 -15.10
CA MET A 286 -4.21 18.08 -15.37
C MET A 286 -3.68 16.88 -14.56
N MET A 287 -2.37 16.76 -14.44
CA MET A 287 -1.75 15.62 -13.78
C MET A 287 -1.77 15.70 -12.25
N VAL A 288 -1.56 16.86 -11.64
CA VAL A 288 -1.42 17.02 -10.18
C VAL A 288 -2.78 17.23 -9.51
N ILE A 289 -3.68 17.97 -10.15
CA ILE A 289 -4.98 18.28 -9.57
C ILE A 289 -5.99 17.20 -9.89
N ILE A 290 -6.08 16.72 -11.13
CA ILE A 290 -7.17 15.79 -11.49
C ILE A 290 -6.83 14.37 -11.06
N LEU A 291 -5.65 13.86 -11.44
CA LEU A 291 -5.34 12.43 -11.28
C LEU A 291 -5.15 12.02 -9.80
N PRO A 292 -4.28 12.64 -8.98
CA PRO A 292 -4.13 12.33 -7.56
C PRO A 292 -5.41 12.54 -6.73
N THR A 293 -6.18 13.60 -6.99
CA THR A 293 -7.42 13.84 -6.24
C THR A 293 -8.51 12.82 -6.62
N TYR A 294 -8.59 12.43 -7.88
CA TYR A 294 -9.48 11.36 -8.32
C TYR A 294 -9.07 10.01 -7.72
N CYS A 295 -7.79 9.67 -7.79
CA CYS A 295 -7.27 8.39 -7.29
C CYS A 295 -7.37 8.26 -5.76
N SER A 296 -7.06 9.33 -5.01
CA SER A 296 -7.23 9.33 -3.56
C SER A 296 -8.70 9.16 -3.16
N LYS A 297 -9.64 9.82 -3.87
CA LYS A 297 -11.09 9.64 -3.64
C LYS A 297 -11.55 8.22 -3.93
N LEU A 298 -11.15 7.62 -5.06
CA LEU A 298 -11.48 6.23 -5.39
C LEU A 298 -10.93 5.24 -4.35
N PHE A 299 -9.68 5.46 -3.91
CA PHE A 299 -9.05 4.60 -2.92
C PHE A 299 -9.76 4.67 -1.57
N VAL A 300 -10.09 5.88 -1.10
CA VAL A 300 -10.84 6.08 0.15
C VAL A 300 -12.24 5.45 0.04
N ALA A 301 -12.95 5.65 -1.06
CA ALA A 301 -14.26 5.02 -1.30
C ALA A 301 -14.17 3.49 -1.21
N GLN A 302 -13.18 2.88 -1.86
CA GLN A 302 -12.99 1.43 -1.82
C GLN A 302 -12.64 0.90 -0.43
N ILE A 303 -11.87 1.64 0.37
CA ILE A 303 -11.58 1.27 1.76
C ILE A 303 -12.87 1.29 2.58
N ILE A 304 -13.68 2.35 2.43
CA ILE A 304 -14.96 2.48 3.14
C ILE A 304 -15.86 1.30 2.78
N ASP A 305 -16.01 0.99 1.50
CA ASP A 305 -16.82 -0.15 1.04
C ASP A 305 -16.30 -1.47 1.63
N SER A 306 -14.98 -1.68 1.61
CA SER A 306 -14.36 -2.89 2.17
C SER A 306 -14.61 -3.00 3.68
N TYR A 307 -14.53 -1.87 4.40
CA TYR A 307 -14.79 -1.82 5.83
C TYR A 307 -16.27 -2.07 6.16
N GLN A 308 -17.18 -1.49 5.38
CA GLN A 308 -18.63 -1.70 5.54
C GLN A 308 -19.02 -3.18 5.32
N ILE A 309 -18.41 -3.84 4.34
CA ILE A 309 -18.58 -5.28 4.09
C ILE A 309 -18.09 -6.10 5.29
N VAL A 310 -16.88 -5.82 5.79
CA VAL A 310 -16.28 -6.59 6.91
C VAL A 310 -17.04 -6.38 8.22
N MET A 311 -17.44 -5.15 8.52
CA MET A 311 -18.24 -4.83 9.71
C MET A 311 -19.70 -5.28 9.60
N GLY A 312 -20.12 -5.75 8.42
CA GLY A 312 -21.52 -6.13 8.16
C GLY A 312 -22.49 -4.96 8.29
N MET A 313 -22.00 -3.72 8.17
CA MET A 313 -22.80 -2.49 8.18
C MET A 313 -23.52 -2.26 6.84
N ASP A 314 -23.28 -3.10 5.84
CA ASP A 314 -24.12 -3.23 4.65
C ASP A 314 -25.50 -3.81 5.00
N LEU A 315 -26.32 -3.02 5.69
CA LEU A 315 -27.75 -3.28 5.88
C LEU A 315 -28.44 -3.45 4.50
N THR A 316 -27.97 -2.74 3.48
CA THR A 316 -28.47 -2.78 2.10
C THR A 316 -28.27 -4.14 1.43
N ARG A 317 -27.07 -4.75 1.51
CA ARG A 317 -26.76 -6.05 0.89
C ARG A 317 -27.39 -7.23 1.65
N ARG A 318 -27.43 -7.16 2.99
CA ARG A 318 -28.15 -8.14 3.82
C ARG A 318 -29.67 -8.08 3.59
N SER A 319 -30.21 -6.91 3.21
CA SER A 319 -31.63 -6.75 2.87
C SER A 319 -32.02 -7.35 1.51
N GLN A 320 -31.08 -7.58 0.58
CA GLN A 320 -31.37 -8.21 -0.72
C GLN A 320 -31.36 -9.74 -0.65
N THR A 321 -30.59 -10.33 0.27
CA THR A 321 -30.51 -11.79 0.47
C THR A 321 -31.55 -12.34 1.46
N LEU A 322 -31.97 -11.55 2.45
CA LEU A 322 -33.03 -11.93 3.40
C LEU A 322 -34.39 -12.32 2.77
N PRO A 323 -34.94 -11.61 1.75
CA PRO A 323 -36.26 -11.94 1.22
C PRO A 323 -36.29 -13.28 0.47
N VAL A 324 -35.15 -13.76 -0.05
CA VAL A 324 -35.07 -15.05 -0.75
C VAL A 324 -35.17 -16.21 0.25
N ILE A 325 -34.46 -16.13 1.38
CA ILE A 325 -34.50 -17.17 2.43
C ILE A 325 -35.84 -17.16 3.18
N LEU A 326 -36.39 -15.98 3.47
CA LEU A 326 -37.69 -15.84 4.14
C LEU A 326 -38.88 -16.29 3.26
N ARG A 327 -38.82 -16.10 1.93
CA ARG A 327 -39.83 -16.64 1.00
C ARG A 327 -39.90 -18.16 0.98
N ILE A 328 -38.79 -18.84 1.25
CA ILE A 328 -38.71 -20.31 1.24
C ILE A 328 -39.27 -20.92 2.54
N TYR A 329 -39.08 -20.25 3.67
CA TYR A 329 -39.45 -20.80 4.99
C TYR A 329 -40.81 -20.33 5.52
N ASN A 330 -41.25 -19.08 5.26
CA ASN A 330 -42.56 -18.61 5.72
C ASN A 330 -43.06 -17.36 4.96
N PRO A 331 -44.03 -17.49 4.03
CA PRO A 331 -44.46 -16.40 3.15
C PRO A 331 -45.17 -15.24 3.89
N LEU A 332 -45.78 -15.51 5.05
CA LEU A 332 -46.41 -14.49 5.90
C LEU A 332 -45.37 -13.57 6.55
N LEU A 333 -44.27 -14.15 7.03
CA LEU A 333 -43.19 -13.40 7.67
C LEU A 333 -42.43 -12.54 6.65
N ALA A 334 -42.28 -13.04 5.42
CA ALA A 334 -41.71 -12.29 4.32
C ALA A 334 -42.55 -11.05 3.95
N ARG A 335 -43.89 -11.17 3.94
CA ARG A 335 -44.80 -10.03 3.69
C ARG A 335 -44.72 -9.00 4.81
N ALA A 336 -44.75 -9.44 6.07
CA ALA A 336 -44.64 -8.56 7.23
C ALA A 336 -43.29 -7.81 7.28
N PHE A 337 -42.20 -8.46 6.89
CA PHE A 337 -40.88 -7.82 6.83
C PHE A 337 -40.79 -6.79 5.70
N LEU A 338 -41.41 -7.06 4.54
CA LEU A 338 -41.45 -6.12 3.41
C LEU A 338 -42.29 -4.88 3.72
N THR A 339 -43.45 -5.02 4.38
CA THR A 339 -44.26 -3.88 4.80
C THR A 339 -43.56 -3.03 5.85
N LEU A 340 -42.85 -3.66 6.79
CA LEU A 340 -42.07 -2.94 7.81
C LEU A 340 -40.88 -2.20 7.19
N LYS A 341 -40.26 -2.78 6.14
CA LYS A 341 -39.21 -2.11 5.35
C LYS A 341 -39.74 -0.92 4.56
N GLN A 342 -40.90 -1.03 3.93
CA GLN A 342 -41.53 0.10 3.21
C GLN A 342 -41.83 1.24 4.18
N HIS A 343 -42.40 0.92 5.34
CA HIS A 343 -42.74 1.92 6.34
C HIS A 343 -41.51 2.60 6.97
N ALA A 344 -40.42 1.85 7.17
CA ALA A 344 -39.15 2.41 7.61
C ALA A 344 -38.54 3.36 6.56
N HIS A 345 -38.65 3.03 5.27
CA HIS A 345 -38.18 3.91 4.19
C HIS A 345 -38.99 5.20 4.10
N GLU A 346 -40.31 5.11 4.17
CA GLU A 346 -41.21 6.28 4.20
C GLU A 346 -40.88 7.22 5.37
N LEU A 347 -40.63 6.67 6.57
CA LEU A 347 -40.24 7.45 7.74
C LEU A 347 -38.88 8.14 7.61
N ILE A 348 -37.92 7.50 6.94
CA ILE A 348 -36.60 8.10 6.68
C ILE A 348 -36.75 9.24 5.67
N GLU A 349 -37.48 9.01 4.59
CA GLU A 349 -37.71 9.99 3.53
C GLU A 349 -38.51 11.20 4.04
N GLU A 350 -39.51 10.98 4.90
CA GLU A 350 -40.25 12.05 5.57
C GLU A 350 -39.34 12.87 6.50
N LYS A 351 -38.44 12.22 7.24
CA LYS A 351 -37.47 12.92 8.09
C LYS A 351 -36.42 13.70 7.29
N GLU A 352 -35.96 13.17 6.17
CA GLU A 352 -35.06 13.89 5.26
C GLU A 352 -35.74 15.10 4.63
N GLN A 353 -37.00 14.96 4.19
CA GLN A 353 -37.79 16.08 3.68
C GLN A 353 -38.04 17.15 4.74
N GLN A 354 -38.36 16.76 5.98
CA GLN A 354 -38.51 17.70 7.10
C GLN A 354 -37.18 18.40 7.44
N MET A 355 -36.05 17.69 7.37
CA MET A 355 -34.73 18.26 7.60
C MET A 355 -34.35 19.27 6.50
N MET A 356 -34.58 18.92 5.23
CA MET A 356 -34.36 19.80 4.08
C MET A 356 -35.27 21.03 4.10
N ALA A 357 -36.54 20.87 4.50
CA ALA A 357 -37.46 21.99 4.66
C ALA A 357 -37.01 22.95 5.78
N ARG A 358 -36.54 22.41 6.91
CA ARG A 358 -35.95 23.22 7.99
C ARG A 358 -34.68 23.94 7.55
N PHE A 359 -33.80 23.26 6.81
CA PHE A 359 -32.60 23.87 6.26
C PHE A 359 -32.93 25.03 5.31
N ASN A 360 -33.87 24.83 4.38
CA ASN A 360 -34.31 25.87 3.45
C ASN A 360 -34.99 27.07 4.13
N GLN A 361 -35.76 26.85 5.20
CA GLN A 361 -36.47 27.94 5.88
C GLN A 361 -35.61 28.69 6.90
N ALA A 362 -34.74 27.99 7.64
CA ALA A 362 -34.04 28.57 8.80
C ALA A 362 -32.56 28.89 8.55
N ASP A 363 -31.87 28.07 7.74
CA ASP A 363 -30.41 28.14 7.62
C ASP A 363 -29.96 28.70 6.27
N LEU A 364 -30.66 28.39 5.18
CA LEU A 364 -30.38 28.91 3.84
C LEU A 364 -30.44 30.46 3.76
N PRO A 365 -31.39 31.17 4.40
CA PRO A 365 -31.40 32.64 4.39
C PRO A 365 -30.26 33.26 5.21
N LYS A 366 -29.81 32.55 6.26
CA LYS A 366 -28.65 32.99 7.06
C LYS A 366 -27.35 32.78 6.29
N LEU A 367 -27.25 31.68 5.55
CA LEU A 367 -26.13 31.38 4.69
C LEU A 367 -26.06 32.35 3.51
N SER A 368 -27.19 32.64 2.85
CA SER A 368 -27.23 33.63 1.77
C SER A 368 -26.89 35.04 2.26
N ALA A 369 -27.37 35.43 3.45
CA ALA A 369 -26.99 36.69 4.09
C ALA A 369 -25.52 36.71 4.56
N ALA A 370 -24.92 35.57 4.89
CA ALA A 370 -23.49 35.46 5.21
C ALA A 370 -22.62 35.54 3.94
N VAL A 371 -23.06 34.90 2.84
CA VAL A 371 -22.40 34.95 1.53
C VAL A 371 -22.50 36.35 0.91
N ALA A 372 -23.65 37.02 1.02
CA ALA A 372 -23.83 38.41 0.62
C ALA A 372 -22.93 39.37 1.43
N ARG A 373 -22.73 39.10 2.73
CA ARG A 373 -21.78 39.83 3.59
C ARG A 373 -20.31 39.54 3.25
N MET A 374 -20.00 38.40 2.65
CA MET A 374 -18.65 38.03 2.19
C MET A 374 -18.31 38.57 0.79
N GLY A 375 -19.16 39.41 0.17
CA GLY A 375 -18.76 40.24 -0.97
C GLY A 375 -18.61 39.52 -2.31
N TRP A 376 -19.22 38.35 -2.49
CA TRP A 376 -19.28 37.65 -3.78
C TRP A 376 -20.69 37.71 -4.37
N MET A 377 -21.15 38.91 -4.73
CA MET A 377 -22.23 39.12 -5.71
C MET A 377 -22.26 40.60 -6.11
N ARG A 378 -21.35 40.97 -7.00
CA ARG A 378 -21.51 42.15 -7.86
C ARG A 378 -20.96 41.80 -9.24
N MET A 379 -21.70 40.98 -9.96
CA MET A 379 -21.63 40.82 -11.41
C MET A 379 -22.85 40.00 -11.85
N SER A 380 -23.66 40.58 -12.74
CA SER A 380 -24.92 40.07 -13.33
C SER A 380 -26.20 40.77 -12.82
N ASP A 381 -26.33 42.07 -13.10
CA ASP A 381 -27.65 42.74 -13.23
C ASP A 381 -27.56 43.97 -14.17
N GLN A 382 -26.70 43.89 -15.18
CA GLN A 382 -26.73 44.75 -16.36
C GLN A 382 -26.51 43.81 -17.54
N ASP A 383 -27.62 43.37 -18.16
CA ASP A 383 -27.72 42.92 -19.57
C ASP A 383 -28.94 42.00 -19.80
N THR A 384 -30.15 42.34 -19.31
CA THR A 384 -31.38 41.63 -19.74
C THR A 384 -32.66 42.49 -19.79
N ASP A 385 -32.59 43.83 -19.87
CA ASP A 385 -33.80 44.68 -20.02
C ASP A 385 -33.78 45.57 -21.28
N GLY A 386 -33.00 45.19 -22.29
CA GLY A 386 -32.66 46.09 -23.41
C GLY A 386 -33.10 45.73 -24.82
N GLU A 387 -33.72 44.58 -25.12
CA GLU A 387 -34.08 44.22 -26.52
C GLU A 387 -35.33 43.32 -26.66
N LEU A 388 -36.50 43.79 -26.18
CA LEU A 388 -37.78 43.15 -26.55
C LEU A 388 -38.93 44.12 -26.84
N HIS A 389 -38.61 45.38 -27.17
CA HIS A 389 -39.58 46.36 -27.69
C HIS A 389 -39.09 46.97 -29.01
N SER A 390 -39.09 46.17 -30.07
CA SER A 390 -39.06 46.65 -31.46
C SER A 390 -39.61 45.60 -32.43
N MET A 391 -40.79 45.03 -32.14
CA MET A 391 -41.65 44.38 -33.14
C MET A 391 -43.12 44.47 -32.71
N ALA A 392 -43.65 45.69 -32.73
CA ALA A 392 -45.09 46.00 -32.84
C ALA A 392 -45.20 47.51 -33.11
N GLY A 393 -45.37 47.87 -34.38
CA GLY A 393 -45.43 49.25 -34.87
C GLY A 393 -44.92 49.35 -36.29
#